data_AF-A0A4Y8PZN0-F1
#
_entry.id   AF-A0A4Y8PZN0-F1
#
_cell.length_a   1.000
_cell.length_b   1.000
_cell.length_c   1.000
_cell.angle_alpha   90.00
_cell.angle_beta   90.00
_cell.angle_gamma   90.00
#
_symmetry.space_group_name_H-M   'P 1'
#
loop_
_entity.id
_entity.type
_entity.pdbx_description
1 polymer ?
#
loop_
_entity_poly.entity_id
_entity_poly.type
_entity_poly.pdbx_seq_one_letter_code
_entity_poly.pdbx_strand_id
1 'polypeptide(L)'
;MSGSHSPDAGRASCRQSSDRFVRSCSSMPACAAWAAWQPVMRPFWLKRRYHSSAGQSQLAEAATTDSSGTTQPAPDPSASGAASPAAMAATNAGPASHGGVVTAHAAPDQPRSGSALSGELDRDVAAIRCAVHQASDLVVRSLELAVGSSGTTRGAVLYLDGLADKDIVHQCVIVPLLKAQPQQLAEGPLLDLLERRILTASGIQQVSGLEAIVGGLLDSRTILLIEGEPTGLAVTSEGWEHRNVSSPKTEPLVRGPQDAFNEVLRVNTALLRRKLKDARLTLDPILVGARTRTEGIVAYLQDVAHPGIVTEVKRRIEAVDTEGVLDSGQLEEFLEDNPYSPFPQISSTERADKAAAALLEGKVLVFVDGSPFVLLMPVTFPEFLMSSEDYYGKYTSATMLRWVRFLAVLMALLLPSIYIALSTFHQEMLPTQLMIAIAANRSGLPFPAFFEALIMEISLELLREASLRLPGGMGQTIGVVGALVIGQAAVQANIVGPVLTIIVSFTAIGTFVIPNYSASISIRLLRFPLMLLAAVFGIFGIVFGAASILIHMVHLRSFGVSYLSSITPQTLADLDDSFLFKKINPLLSYRLSFLGRLKRQMPGGRSRKHGRSAP
;
A
#
# COMPACT_ATOMS: atom_id res chain seq x y z
N MET A 1 1.29 37.83 -32.37
CA MET A 1 2.43 37.12 -32.96
C MET A 1 2.63 35.84 -32.18
N SER A 2 2.33 34.71 -32.81
CA SER A 2 2.37 33.37 -32.22
C SER A 2 3.81 32.85 -32.12
N GLY A 3 4.18 32.32 -30.96
CA GLY A 3 5.41 31.54 -30.77
C GLY A 3 5.12 30.36 -29.87
N SER A 4 4.91 29.19 -30.46
CA SER A 4 4.74 27.91 -29.79
C SER A 4 6.11 27.34 -29.40
N HIS A 5 6.42 27.25 -28.11
CA HIS A 5 7.55 26.47 -27.62
C HIS A 5 7.12 25.01 -27.36
N SER A 6 7.61 24.10 -28.19
CA SER A 6 7.43 22.65 -28.06
C SER A 6 8.36 22.05 -26.98
N PRO A 7 7.91 21.11 -26.13
CA PRO A 7 8.71 20.53 -25.04
C PRO A 7 9.73 19.45 -25.47
N ASP A 8 9.84 19.14 -26.75
CA ASP A 8 10.60 17.97 -27.23
C ASP A 8 12.10 18.20 -27.42
N ALA A 9 12.56 19.46 -27.46
CA ALA A 9 13.98 19.77 -27.63
C ALA A 9 14.85 19.35 -26.44
N GLY A 10 14.30 19.32 -25.21
CA GLY A 10 15.03 18.91 -24.01
C GLY A 10 15.22 17.39 -23.88
N ARG A 11 14.27 16.59 -24.39
CA ARG A 11 14.34 15.12 -24.35
C ARG A 11 15.35 14.54 -25.32
N ALA A 12 15.57 15.18 -26.47
CA ALA A 12 16.55 14.75 -27.46
C ALA A 12 18.00 14.98 -26.98
N SER A 13 18.27 16.12 -26.34
CA SER A 13 19.60 16.46 -25.82
C SER A 13 20.06 15.51 -24.70
N CYS A 14 19.15 15.13 -23.78
CA CYS A 14 19.45 14.18 -22.71
C CYS A 14 19.67 12.74 -23.18
N ARG A 15 18.97 12.29 -24.24
CA ARG A 15 19.22 10.97 -24.84
C ARG A 15 20.56 10.90 -25.56
N GLN A 16 20.96 11.99 -26.21
CA GLN A 16 22.21 12.03 -26.97
C GLN A 16 23.46 12.11 -26.09
N SER A 17 23.34 12.64 -24.87
CA SER A 17 24.40 12.61 -23.85
C SER A 17 24.46 11.27 -23.11
N SER A 18 23.32 10.63 -22.82
CA SER A 18 23.29 9.29 -22.20
C SER A 18 23.89 8.23 -23.11
N ASP A 19 23.58 8.24 -24.41
CA ASP A 19 24.11 7.25 -25.35
C ASP A 19 25.61 7.41 -25.59
N ARG A 20 26.13 8.63 -25.47
CA ARG A 20 27.57 8.93 -25.60
C ARG A 20 28.37 8.46 -24.37
N PHE A 21 27.76 8.54 -23.19
CA PHE A 21 28.34 8.04 -21.93
C PHE A 21 28.32 6.49 -21.87
N VAL A 22 27.23 5.85 -22.30
CA VAL A 22 27.11 4.38 -22.35
C VAL A 22 28.13 3.76 -23.32
N ARG A 23 28.35 4.38 -24.50
CA ARG A 23 29.38 3.91 -25.45
C ARG A 23 30.81 4.09 -24.95
N SER A 24 31.05 5.04 -24.05
CA SER A 24 32.36 5.25 -23.42
C SER A 24 32.64 4.26 -22.28
N CYS A 25 31.60 3.75 -21.60
CA CYS A 25 31.74 2.73 -20.56
C CYS A 25 31.93 1.32 -21.13
N SER A 26 31.37 1.01 -22.30
CA SER A 26 31.52 -0.32 -22.94
C SER A 26 32.93 -0.66 -23.41
N SER A 27 33.83 0.32 -23.50
CA SER A 27 35.23 0.13 -23.93
C SER A 27 36.23 -0.02 -22.77
N MET A 28 35.78 -0.08 -21.51
CA MET A 28 36.66 -0.24 -20.36
C MET A 28 36.93 -1.72 -20.04
N PRO A 29 38.18 -2.12 -19.73
CA PRO A 29 38.55 -3.50 -19.37
C PRO A 29 37.83 -4.02 -18.10
N ALA A 30 37.23 -3.13 -17.29
CA ALA A 30 36.40 -3.49 -16.13
C ALA A 30 35.04 -4.12 -16.51
N CYS A 31 34.47 -3.80 -17.69
CA CYS A 31 33.25 -4.45 -18.18
C CYS A 31 33.49 -5.93 -18.57
N ALA A 32 34.70 -6.25 -19.04
CA ALA A 32 35.10 -7.63 -19.34
C ALA A 32 35.29 -8.46 -18.06
N ALA A 33 35.75 -7.85 -16.96
CA ALA A 33 35.83 -8.49 -15.65
C ALA A 33 34.44 -8.79 -15.06
N TRP A 34 33.44 -7.95 -15.34
CA TRP A 34 32.05 -8.19 -14.92
C TRP A 34 31.37 -9.31 -15.73
N ALA A 35 31.65 -9.40 -17.04
CA ALA A 35 31.20 -10.50 -17.89
C ALA A 35 31.81 -11.86 -17.47
N ALA A 36 33.03 -11.87 -16.94
CA ALA A 36 33.71 -13.06 -16.45
C ALA A 36 33.14 -13.62 -15.12
N TRP A 37 32.37 -12.82 -14.36
CA TRP A 37 31.75 -13.24 -13.09
C TRP A 37 30.30 -13.73 -13.22
N GLN A 38 29.65 -13.55 -14.37
CA GLN A 38 28.30 -14.09 -14.63
C GLN A 38 28.17 -15.63 -14.52
N PRO A 39 29.18 -16.47 -14.83
CA PRO A 39 29.04 -17.92 -14.72
C PRO A 39 29.04 -18.47 -13.28
N VAL A 40 29.66 -17.75 -12.33
CA VAL A 40 29.80 -18.22 -10.93
C VAL A 40 28.49 -18.07 -10.14
N MET A 41 27.62 -17.13 -10.52
CA MET A 41 26.30 -16.94 -9.91
C MET A 41 25.19 -17.78 -10.57
N ARG A 42 25.42 -18.37 -11.74
CA ARG A 42 24.37 -19.04 -12.53
C ARG A 42 23.71 -20.31 -11.96
N PRO A 43 24.31 -21.11 -11.05
CA PRO A 43 23.63 -22.32 -10.56
C PRO A 43 22.43 -22.03 -9.63
N PHE A 44 22.27 -20.81 -9.12
CA PHE A 44 21.15 -20.42 -8.25
C PHE A 44 19.96 -19.78 -9.00
N TRP A 45 20.10 -19.53 -10.32
CA TRP A 45 19.22 -18.63 -11.07
C TRP A 45 18.39 -19.29 -12.18
N LEU A 46 18.34 -20.63 -12.25
CA LEU A 46 17.49 -21.36 -13.18
C LEU A 46 16.78 -22.53 -12.51
N LYS A 47 15.72 -22.22 -11.75
CA LYS A 47 14.70 -23.22 -11.42
C LYS A 47 13.29 -22.63 -11.32
N ARG A 48 12.83 -21.95 -12.38
CA ARG A 48 11.39 -21.70 -12.62
C ARG A 48 11.06 -21.37 -14.09
N ARG A 49 11.64 -22.14 -15.02
CA ARG A 49 11.29 -22.09 -16.45
C ARG A 49 11.13 -23.47 -17.10
N TYR A 50 10.76 -24.49 -16.32
CA TYR A 50 10.64 -25.87 -16.83
C TYR A 50 9.37 -26.64 -16.43
N HIS A 51 8.33 -25.99 -15.88
CA HIS A 51 7.08 -26.68 -15.52
C HIS A 51 5.81 -26.26 -16.26
N SER A 52 5.86 -25.37 -17.27
CA SER A 52 4.68 -25.07 -18.10
C SER A 52 4.68 -25.74 -19.49
N SER A 53 5.72 -26.51 -19.86
CA SER A 53 5.80 -27.22 -21.15
C SER A 53 5.82 -28.76 -21.05
N ALA A 54 5.89 -29.32 -19.84
CA ALA A 54 5.91 -30.78 -19.62
C ALA A 54 4.53 -31.41 -19.35
N GLY A 55 3.48 -30.60 -19.19
CA GLY A 55 2.10 -31.07 -18.94
C GLY A 55 1.24 -31.29 -20.19
N GLN A 56 1.74 -30.94 -21.38
CA GLN A 56 1.01 -31.11 -22.65
C GLN A 56 1.65 -32.12 -23.61
N SER A 57 2.87 -32.61 -23.33
CA SER A 57 3.53 -33.65 -24.13
C SER A 57 3.31 -35.07 -23.60
N GLN A 58 2.85 -35.26 -22.36
CA GLN A 58 2.59 -36.59 -21.79
C GLN A 58 1.18 -37.15 -22.06
N LEU A 59 0.28 -36.36 -22.67
CA LEU A 59 -1.06 -36.80 -23.06
C LEU A 59 -1.17 -37.23 -24.54
N ALA A 60 -0.11 -37.07 -25.33
CA ALA A 60 -0.09 -37.41 -26.76
C ALA A 60 0.67 -38.70 -27.09
N GLU A 61 1.35 -39.32 -26.13
CA GLU A 61 2.24 -40.49 -26.35
C GLU A 61 1.72 -41.79 -25.71
N ALA A 62 0.48 -41.77 -25.18
CA ALA A 62 -0.20 -42.95 -24.62
C ALA A 62 -1.20 -43.62 -25.59
N ALA A 63 -1.20 -43.23 -26.87
CA ALA A 63 -2.15 -43.70 -27.87
C ALA A 63 -1.47 -44.36 -29.08
N THR A 64 -0.68 -45.41 -28.85
CA THR A 64 -0.33 -46.44 -29.85
C THR A 64 0.46 -47.57 -29.17
N THR A 65 -0.19 -48.69 -28.82
CA THR A 65 0.23 -50.08 -29.07
C THR A 65 -0.62 -51.07 -28.29
N ASP A 66 -1.46 -51.80 -29.04
CA ASP A 66 -1.71 -53.26 -29.00
C ASP A 66 -2.17 -54.01 -27.74
N SER A 67 -3.45 -54.41 -27.82
CA SER A 67 -4.00 -55.78 -27.78
C SER A 67 -3.50 -56.78 -26.72
N SER A 68 -4.41 -57.25 -25.87
CA SER A 68 -4.95 -58.63 -25.90
C SER A 68 -5.88 -58.95 -24.71
N GLY A 69 -7.10 -59.43 -25.01
CA GLY A 69 -7.69 -60.60 -24.34
C GLY A 69 -8.59 -60.44 -23.11
N THR A 70 -9.88 -60.76 -23.32
CA THR A 70 -10.80 -61.50 -22.40
C THR A 70 -11.25 -60.81 -21.09
N THR A 71 -12.52 -60.73 -20.66
CA THR A 71 -13.73 -61.54 -20.91
C THR A 71 -14.96 -60.71 -20.47
N GLN A 72 -16.08 -60.90 -21.17
CA GLN A 72 -17.44 -60.39 -20.88
C GLN A 72 -18.11 -61.14 -19.68
N PRO A 73 -19.28 -60.72 -19.11
CA PRO A 73 -20.55 -60.54 -19.84
C PRO A 73 -21.48 -59.35 -19.45
N ALA A 74 -22.40 -59.08 -20.38
CA ALA A 74 -23.54 -58.13 -20.42
C ALA A 74 -24.81 -58.71 -19.69
N PRO A 75 -26.08 -58.18 -19.79
CA PRO A 75 -26.68 -57.21 -20.74
C PRO A 75 -27.70 -56.17 -20.16
N ASP A 76 -27.83 -54.94 -20.73
CA ASP A 76 -28.90 -54.39 -21.62
C ASP A 76 -30.08 -53.63 -20.90
N PRO A 77 -30.98 -52.84 -21.57
CA PRO A 77 -30.72 -51.55 -22.24
C PRO A 77 -31.89 -50.51 -22.09
N SER A 78 -31.80 -49.35 -22.76
CA SER A 78 -32.88 -48.46 -23.30
C SER A 78 -32.57 -46.97 -23.07
N ALA A 79 -32.85 -45.99 -23.93
CA ALA A 79 -33.25 -45.92 -25.34
C ALA A 79 -33.10 -44.44 -25.80
N SER A 80 -32.86 -44.23 -27.11
CA SER A 80 -33.28 -43.12 -28.00
C SER A 80 -33.21 -41.65 -27.52
N GLY A 81 -32.76 -40.65 -28.29
CA GLY A 81 -32.42 -40.56 -29.70
C GLY A 81 -32.54 -39.10 -30.19
N ALA A 82 -31.89 -38.80 -31.32
CA ALA A 82 -32.10 -37.69 -32.27
C ALA A 82 -31.82 -36.24 -31.80
N ALA A 83 -31.36 -35.31 -32.63
CA ALA A 83 -30.73 -35.28 -33.96
C ALA A 83 -30.19 -33.85 -34.16
N SER A 84 -29.24 -33.71 -35.08
CA SER A 84 -28.40 -32.53 -35.39
C SER A 84 -28.92 -31.83 -36.68
N PRO A 85 -28.11 -31.10 -37.49
CA PRO A 85 -27.64 -29.70 -37.39
C PRO A 85 -27.91 -28.88 -38.68
N ALA A 86 -27.39 -27.64 -38.76
CA ALA A 86 -26.75 -26.98 -39.93
C ALA A 86 -26.89 -25.45 -39.84
N ALA A 87 -26.10 -24.55 -40.42
CA ALA A 87 -24.73 -24.41 -40.96
C ALA A 87 -24.77 -23.25 -41.98
N MET A 88 -23.71 -22.42 -42.05
CA MET A 88 -23.28 -21.61 -43.22
C MET A 88 -24.17 -20.43 -43.66
N ALA A 89 -23.71 -19.31 -44.26
CA ALA A 89 -22.43 -18.86 -44.81
C ALA A 89 -22.41 -17.31 -44.91
N ALA A 90 -21.22 -16.76 -45.13
CA ALA A 90 -20.87 -15.36 -45.38
C ALA A 90 -21.03 -14.92 -46.85
N THR A 91 -21.18 -13.61 -47.14
CA THR A 91 -20.38 -12.87 -48.17
C THR A 91 -20.64 -11.34 -48.26
N ASN A 92 -19.52 -10.60 -48.25
CA ASN A 92 -19.05 -9.32 -48.83
C ASN A 92 -19.91 -8.23 -49.56
N ALA A 93 -19.38 -6.99 -49.38
CA ALA A 93 -19.17 -5.84 -50.30
C ALA A 93 -20.15 -4.63 -50.30
N GLY A 94 -19.62 -3.41 -50.07
CA GLY A 94 -20.31 -2.09 -50.06
C GLY A 94 -20.35 -1.40 -51.44
N PRO A 95 -20.27 -0.04 -51.59
CA PRO A 95 -20.45 1.11 -50.67
C PRO A 95 -21.47 2.18 -51.19
N ALA A 96 -21.95 3.12 -50.37
CA ALA A 96 -22.33 4.50 -50.79
C ALA A 96 -22.89 5.39 -49.65
N SER A 97 -22.60 6.68 -49.80
CA SER A 97 -23.02 7.91 -49.11
C SER A 97 -24.47 8.03 -48.58
N HIS A 98 -24.64 8.63 -47.39
CA HIS A 98 -25.24 9.96 -47.19
C HIS A 98 -25.35 10.30 -45.69
N GLY A 99 -25.22 11.59 -45.38
CA GLY A 99 -25.26 12.12 -44.02
C GLY A 99 -26.63 12.00 -43.34
N GLY A 100 -26.59 11.86 -42.02
CA GLY A 100 -27.76 11.86 -41.15
C GLY A 100 -27.32 12.09 -39.71
N VAL A 101 -27.80 13.19 -39.15
CA VAL A 101 -27.59 13.67 -37.78
C VAL A 101 -27.94 12.57 -36.77
N VAL A 102 -26.96 12.13 -35.97
CA VAL A 102 -27.23 11.28 -34.81
C VAL A 102 -27.36 12.17 -33.59
N THR A 103 -28.61 12.32 -33.14
CA THR A 103 -28.99 12.84 -31.83
C THR A 103 -28.20 12.11 -30.74
N ALA A 104 -27.45 12.86 -29.94
CA ALA A 104 -26.80 12.36 -28.75
C ALA A 104 -27.85 11.76 -27.80
N HIS A 105 -27.80 10.44 -27.61
CA HIS A 105 -28.42 9.81 -26.45
C HIS A 105 -27.69 10.30 -25.20
N ALA A 106 -28.42 11.07 -24.39
CA ALA A 106 -27.98 11.55 -23.09
C ALA A 106 -27.63 10.36 -22.19
N ALA A 107 -26.40 10.37 -21.66
CA ALA A 107 -26.02 9.53 -20.54
C ALA A 107 -26.94 9.82 -19.33
N PRO A 108 -27.26 8.82 -18.49
CA PRO A 108 -28.11 9.04 -17.33
C PRO A 108 -27.46 10.06 -16.38
N ASP A 109 -28.21 11.13 -16.11
CA ASP A 109 -27.84 12.27 -15.28
C ASP A 109 -27.41 11.79 -13.88
N GLN A 110 -26.24 12.21 -13.42
CA GLN A 110 -25.82 11.99 -12.03
C GLN A 110 -26.72 12.80 -11.09
N PRO A 111 -27.22 12.24 -9.98
CA PRO A 111 -28.09 12.97 -9.06
C PRO A 111 -27.36 14.16 -8.45
N ARG A 112 -27.94 15.35 -8.61
CA ARG A 112 -27.40 16.63 -8.10
C ARG A 112 -27.39 16.62 -6.56
N SER A 113 -26.28 17.05 -5.95
CA SER A 113 -26.14 17.15 -4.49
C SER A 113 -27.24 18.07 -3.91
N GLY A 114 -28.10 17.51 -3.06
CA GLY A 114 -29.21 18.23 -2.43
C GLY A 114 -30.61 17.76 -2.84
N SER A 115 -30.75 16.69 -3.63
CA SER A 115 -32.06 16.12 -3.94
C SER A 115 -32.75 15.58 -2.68
N ALA A 116 -33.97 16.05 -2.44
CA ALA A 116 -34.89 15.42 -1.47
C ALA A 116 -35.15 13.97 -1.87
N LEU A 117 -35.49 13.12 -0.89
CA LEU A 117 -35.90 11.74 -1.16
C LEU A 117 -37.17 11.75 -2.01
N SER A 118 -37.25 10.81 -2.94
CA SER A 118 -38.38 10.69 -3.87
C SER A 118 -39.61 10.06 -3.22
N GLY A 119 -39.44 9.35 -2.10
CA GLY A 119 -40.50 8.56 -1.47
C GLY A 119 -40.70 7.19 -2.15
N GLU A 120 -39.97 6.93 -3.24
CA GLU A 120 -39.95 5.64 -3.92
C GLU A 120 -38.72 4.85 -3.45
N LEU A 121 -38.97 3.83 -2.64
CA LEU A 121 -37.94 3.10 -1.90
C LEU A 121 -36.80 2.59 -2.79
N ASP A 122 -37.14 1.98 -3.93
CA ASP A 122 -36.15 1.39 -4.82
C ASP A 122 -35.26 2.46 -5.48
N ARG A 123 -35.81 3.64 -5.79
CA ARG A 123 -35.04 4.78 -6.34
C ARG A 123 -34.14 5.41 -5.28
N ASP A 124 -34.65 5.59 -4.07
CA ASP A 124 -33.89 6.21 -2.98
C ASP A 124 -32.74 5.29 -2.53
N VAL A 125 -32.97 3.97 -2.43
CA VAL A 125 -31.92 2.99 -2.16
C VAL A 125 -30.86 2.98 -3.27
N ALA A 126 -31.27 3.04 -4.54
CA ALA A 126 -30.32 3.11 -5.66
C ALA A 126 -29.49 4.41 -5.63
N ALA A 127 -30.11 5.55 -5.29
CA ALA A 127 -29.42 6.83 -5.13
C ALA A 127 -28.39 6.77 -4.00
N ILE A 128 -28.73 6.15 -2.86
CA ILE A 128 -27.79 5.97 -1.73
C ILE A 128 -26.64 5.05 -2.13
N ARG A 129 -26.91 3.90 -2.77
CA ARG A 129 -25.86 3.00 -3.27
C ARG A 129 -24.92 3.72 -4.24
N CYS A 130 -25.45 4.59 -5.09
CA CYS A 130 -24.65 5.41 -6.01
C CYS A 130 -23.81 6.45 -5.26
N ALA A 131 -24.39 7.13 -4.26
CA ALA A 131 -23.72 8.17 -3.48
C ALA A 131 -22.55 7.64 -2.63
N VAL A 132 -22.62 6.39 -2.17
CA VAL A 132 -21.51 5.69 -1.51
C VAL A 132 -20.69 4.82 -2.47
N HIS A 133 -20.80 5.06 -3.78
CA HIS A 133 -20.00 4.39 -4.82
C HIS A 133 -20.03 2.86 -4.79
N GLN A 134 -21.21 2.28 -4.58
CA GLN A 134 -21.41 0.82 -4.48
C GLN A 134 -20.51 0.15 -3.44
N ALA A 135 -20.26 0.87 -2.34
CA ALA A 135 -19.49 0.37 -1.21
C ALA A 135 -19.91 -1.07 -0.81
N SER A 136 -18.93 -1.97 -0.83
CA SER A 136 -19.13 -3.40 -0.54
C SER A 136 -19.55 -3.70 0.90
N ASP A 137 -19.36 -2.74 1.80
CA ASP A 137 -19.76 -2.79 3.20
C ASP A 137 -21.13 -2.16 3.49
N LEU A 138 -21.83 -1.62 2.49
CA LEU A 138 -23.21 -1.17 2.66
C LEU A 138 -24.17 -2.36 2.65
N VAL A 139 -24.78 -2.63 3.81
CA VAL A 139 -25.85 -3.62 3.95
C VAL A 139 -27.20 -2.94 3.75
N VAL A 140 -28.01 -3.50 2.86
CA VAL A 140 -29.40 -3.07 2.64
C VAL A 140 -30.29 -4.27 2.89
N ARG A 141 -31.16 -4.18 3.89
CA ARG A 141 -32.15 -5.19 4.21
C ARG A 141 -33.55 -4.65 3.95
N SER A 142 -34.23 -5.23 2.96
CA SER A 142 -35.65 -4.96 2.71
C SER A 142 -36.54 -5.67 3.73
N LEU A 143 -37.60 -5.00 4.15
CA LEU A 143 -38.60 -5.47 5.09
C LEU A 143 -40.00 -5.15 4.55
N GLU A 144 -40.98 -5.96 4.91
CA GLU A 144 -42.39 -5.66 4.68
C GLU A 144 -43.06 -5.40 6.03
N LEU A 145 -43.65 -4.23 6.19
CA LEU A 145 -44.33 -3.80 7.40
C LEU A 145 -45.83 -3.97 7.19
N ALA A 146 -46.49 -4.70 8.08
CA ALA A 146 -47.95 -4.78 8.07
C ALA A 146 -48.52 -3.52 8.74
N VAL A 147 -49.20 -2.67 7.98
CA VAL A 147 -49.77 -1.39 8.43
C VAL A 147 -51.30 -1.46 8.31
N GLY A 148 -52.01 -1.33 9.43
CA GLY A 148 -53.48 -1.39 9.47
C GLY A 148 -54.06 -2.79 9.23
N SER A 149 -55.35 -2.88 8.91
CA SER A 149 -56.07 -4.17 8.83
C SER A 149 -55.73 -5.03 7.61
N SER A 150 -55.08 -4.50 6.58
CA SER A 150 -54.76 -5.24 5.35
C SER A 150 -53.69 -4.60 4.44
N GLY A 151 -52.96 -3.57 4.89
CA GLY A 151 -51.91 -2.91 4.11
C GLY A 151 -50.52 -3.49 4.40
N THR A 152 -49.71 -3.69 3.36
CA THR A 152 -48.26 -3.94 3.50
C THR A 152 -47.51 -2.75 2.90
N THR A 153 -46.54 -2.23 3.63
CA THR A 153 -45.67 -1.15 3.18
C THR A 153 -44.23 -1.65 3.17
N ARG A 154 -43.50 -1.45 2.09
CA ARG A 154 -42.09 -1.85 2.02
C ARG A 154 -41.23 -0.85 2.81
N GLY A 155 -40.21 -1.38 3.48
CA GLY A 155 -39.18 -0.58 4.14
C GLY A 155 -37.79 -1.13 3.84
N ALA A 156 -36.76 -0.31 4.03
CA ALA A 156 -35.38 -0.74 3.94
C ALA A 156 -34.58 -0.24 5.14
N VAL A 157 -33.82 -1.14 5.75
CA VAL A 157 -32.83 -0.82 6.78
C VAL A 157 -31.45 -0.84 6.12
N LEU A 158 -30.74 0.28 6.20
CA LEU A 158 -29.42 0.48 5.63
C LEU A 158 -28.41 0.78 6.74
N TYR A 159 -27.26 0.11 6.73
CA TYR A 159 -26.15 0.38 7.64
C TYR A 159 -24.82 -0.05 7.01
N LEU A 160 -23.70 0.49 7.50
CA LEU A 160 -22.35 0.06 7.10
C LEU A 160 -21.86 -1.07 8.01
N ASP A 161 -21.55 -2.22 7.41
CA ASP A 161 -21.01 -3.39 8.10
C ASP A 161 -19.64 -3.08 8.72
N GLY A 162 -19.47 -3.42 10.00
CA GLY A 162 -18.26 -3.14 10.77
C GLY A 162 -18.22 -1.75 11.44
N LEU A 163 -19.04 -0.79 11.02
CA LEU A 163 -19.24 0.46 11.77
C LEU A 163 -20.42 0.32 12.75
N ALA A 164 -21.57 -0.12 12.24
CA ALA A 164 -22.77 -0.31 13.06
C ALA A 164 -22.74 -1.64 13.83
N ASP A 165 -23.25 -1.60 15.06
CA ASP A 165 -23.42 -2.78 15.90
C ASP A 165 -24.60 -3.63 15.43
N LYS A 166 -24.31 -4.86 15.02
CA LYS A 166 -25.30 -5.77 14.46
C LYS A 166 -26.39 -6.14 15.47
N ASP A 167 -26.04 -6.23 16.76
CA ASP A 167 -27.02 -6.55 17.80
C ASP A 167 -27.95 -5.37 18.03
N ILE A 168 -27.44 -4.13 18.04
CA ILE A 168 -28.30 -2.94 18.13
C ILE A 168 -29.21 -2.84 16.91
N VAL A 169 -28.68 -3.00 15.70
CA VAL A 169 -29.49 -2.98 14.47
C VAL A 169 -30.57 -4.08 14.52
N HIS A 170 -30.20 -5.29 14.93
CA HIS A 170 -31.12 -6.41 14.91
C HIS A 170 -32.17 -6.32 16.02
N GLN A 171 -31.77 -6.07 17.26
CA GLN A 171 -32.65 -6.09 18.44
C GLN A 171 -33.44 -4.79 18.61
N CYS A 172 -32.89 -3.65 18.20
CA CYS A 172 -33.52 -2.34 18.43
C CYS A 172 -34.21 -1.75 17.19
N VAL A 173 -33.90 -2.24 15.99
CA VAL A 173 -34.53 -1.78 14.74
C VAL A 173 -35.31 -2.91 14.07
N ILE A 174 -34.65 -3.99 13.65
CA ILE A 174 -35.28 -5.00 12.78
C ILE A 174 -36.35 -5.82 13.51
N VAL A 175 -36.03 -6.38 14.68
CA VAL A 175 -36.97 -7.22 15.44
C VAL A 175 -38.22 -6.46 15.87
N PRO A 176 -38.13 -5.23 16.42
CA PRO A 176 -39.32 -4.45 16.76
C PRO A 176 -40.20 -4.14 15.55
N LEU A 177 -39.60 -3.81 14.39
CA LEU A 177 -40.33 -3.56 13.15
C LEU A 177 -41.11 -4.78 12.66
N LEU A 178 -40.53 -5.97 12.73
CA LEU A 178 -41.18 -7.22 12.30
C LEU A 178 -42.23 -7.74 13.29
N LYS A 179 -42.10 -7.41 14.58
CA LYS A 179 -43.05 -7.81 15.64
C LYS A 179 -44.18 -6.80 15.85
N ALA A 180 -44.08 -5.61 15.25
CA ALA A 180 -45.09 -4.56 15.38
C ALA A 180 -46.45 -5.07 14.90
N GLN A 181 -47.49 -4.89 15.72
CA GLN A 181 -48.83 -5.30 15.34
C GLN A 181 -49.44 -4.26 14.39
N PRO A 182 -50.23 -4.68 13.38
CA PRO A 182 -50.73 -3.77 12.36
C PRO A 182 -51.63 -2.65 12.93
N GLN A 183 -52.34 -2.92 14.02
CA GLN A 183 -53.17 -1.94 14.73
C GLN A 183 -52.34 -0.83 15.39
N GLN A 184 -51.10 -1.11 15.80
CA GLN A 184 -50.22 -0.11 16.43
C GLN A 184 -49.65 0.89 15.41
N LEU A 185 -49.65 0.53 14.13
CA LEU A 185 -49.14 1.31 13.02
C LEU A 185 -50.25 2.07 12.26
N ALA A 186 -51.50 1.99 12.72
CA ALA A 186 -52.66 2.57 12.04
C ALA A 186 -53.04 3.99 12.50
N GLU A 187 -52.53 4.46 13.65
CA GLU A 187 -53.00 5.68 14.32
C GLU A 187 -51.96 6.81 14.32
N GLY A 188 -51.82 7.53 13.21
CA GLY A 188 -50.98 8.74 13.10
C GLY A 188 -49.88 8.67 12.03
N PRO A 189 -49.01 9.69 11.93
CA PRO A 189 -47.89 9.68 11.00
C PRO A 189 -46.93 8.54 11.34
N LEU A 190 -46.67 7.67 10.35
CA LEU A 190 -45.99 6.38 10.54
C LEU A 190 -44.58 6.54 11.14
N LEU A 191 -43.83 7.56 10.72
CA LEU A 191 -42.48 7.82 11.23
C LEU A 191 -42.47 8.21 12.71
N ASP A 192 -43.42 9.03 13.16
CA ASP A 192 -43.52 9.43 14.58
C ASP A 192 -43.90 8.23 15.48
N LEU A 193 -44.76 7.33 14.97
CA LEU A 193 -45.10 6.09 15.68
C LEU A 193 -43.91 5.17 15.81
N LEU A 194 -43.14 5.02 14.74
CA LEU A 194 -41.93 4.20 14.75
C LEU A 194 -40.89 4.76 15.72
N GLU A 195 -40.68 6.07 15.70
CA GLU A 195 -39.76 6.77 16.60
C GLU A 195 -40.17 6.64 18.07
N ARG A 196 -41.47 6.78 18.40
CA ARG A 196 -41.93 6.91 19.80
C ARG A 196 -42.41 5.61 20.43
N ARG A 197 -42.81 4.61 19.64
CA ARG A 197 -43.52 3.41 20.14
C ARG A 197 -42.90 2.09 19.75
N ILE A 198 -42.20 2.01 18.61
CA ILE A 198 -41.72 0.72 18.07
C ILE A 198 -40.21 0.57 18.25
N LEU A 199 -39.43 1.55 17.81
CA LEU A 199 -37.98 1.49 17.91
C LEU A 199 -37.55 1.67 19.36
N THR A 200 -36.68 0.77 19.83
CA THR A 200 -36.19 0.77 21.23
C THR A 200 -34.81 1.38 21.38
N ALA A 201 -34.19 1.82 20.28
CA ALA A 201 -32.89 2.44 20.26
C ALA A 201 -32.92 3.90 20.76
N SER A 202 -31.84 4.33 21.40
CA SER A 202 -31.60 5.71 21.79
C SER A 202 -31.19 6.58 20.58
N GLY A 203 -31.54 7.86 20.60
CA GLY A 203 -31.06 8.82 19.60
C GLY A 203 -31.59 8.57 18.19
N ILE A 204 -32.91 8.64 18.02
CA ILE A 204 -33.59 8.57 16.73
C ILE A 204 -33.76 10.00 16.20
N GLN A 205 -33.45 10.22 14.93
CA GLN A 205 -33.60 11.52 14.28
C GLN A 205 -34.22 11.33 12.90
N GLN A 206 -35.22 12.16 12.57
CA GLN A 206 -35.72 12.23 11.20
C GLN A 206 -34.69 12.92 10.31
N VAL A 207 -34.31 12.24 9.23
CA VAL A 207 -33.34 12.73 8.25
C VAL A 207 -34.01 12.92 6.91
N SER A 208 -33.75 14.06 6.30
CA SER A 208 -34.23 14.40 4.96
C SER A 208 -33.04 14.71 4.05
N GLY A 209 -33.13 14.24 2.81
CA GLY A 209 -32.09 14.47 1.81
C GLY A 209 -30.93 13.49 1.87
N LEU A 210 -30.34 13.28 0.69
CA LEU A 210 -29.30 12.27 0.48
C LEU A 210 -28.02 12.52 1.28
N GLU A 211 -27.61 13.78 1.44
CA GLU A 211 -26.37 14.14 2.15
C GLU A 211 -26.46 13.83 3.66
N ALA A 212 -27.60 14.13 4.29
CA ALA A 212 -27.82 13.81 5.70
C ALA A 212 -27.86 12.30 5.96
N ILE A 213 -28.44 11.54 5.03
CA ILE A 213 -28.47 10.07 5.08
C ILE A 213 -27.07 9.49 4.95
N VAL A 214 -26.31 9.92 3.94
CA VAL A 214 -24.94 9.45 3.71
C VAL A 214 -24.04 9.84 4.88
N GLY A 215 -24.17 11.07 5.41
CA GLY A 215 -23.47 11.50 6.62
C GLY A 215 -23.82 10.62 7.82
N GLY A 216 -25.11 10.30 8.01
CA GLY A 216 -25.56 9.39 9.06
C GLY A 216 -24.98 7.98 8.94
N LEU A 217 -24.93 7.41 7.72
CA LEU A 217 -24.30 6.12 7.47
C LEU A 217 -22.81 6.13 7.83
N LEU A 218 -22.08 7.17 7.40
CA LEU A 218 -20.65 7.35 7.71
C LEU A 218 -20.39 7.62 9.20
N ASP A 219 -21.39 8.15 9.92
CA ASP A 219 -21.42 8.33 11.36
C ASP A 219 -21.98 7.09 12.10
N SER A 220 -21.95 5.90 11.49
CA SER A 220 -22.32 4.64 12.15
C SER A 220 -23.79 4.56 12.59
N ARG A 221 -24.67 5.34 11.97
CA ARG A 221 -26.12 5.27 12.19
C ARG A 221 -26.77 4.30 11.22
N THR A 222 -27.84 3.67 11.68
CA THR A 222 -28.72 2.83 10.87
C THR A 222 -29.81 3.71 10.29
N ILE A 223 -30.01 3.64 8.98
CA ILE A 223 -31.03 4.41 8.27
C ILE A 223 -32.22 3.50 7.96
N LEU A 224 -33.41 3.89 8.39
CA LEU A 224 -34.67 3.25 8.03
C LEU A 224 -35.40 4.15 7.02
N LEU A 225 -35.69 3.57 5.85
CA LEU A 225 -36.52 4.18 4.81
C LEU A 225 -37.83 3.42 4.68
N ILE A 226 -38.91 4.12 4.37
CA ILE A 226 -40.24 3.55 4.21
C ILE A 226 -40.83 4.04 2.90
N GLU A 227 -41.46 3.13 2.17
CA GLU A 227 -42.14 3.44 0.91
C GLU A 227 -43.30 4.42 1.14
N GLY A 228 -43.34 5.47 0.32
CA GLY A 228 -44.33 6.55 0.40
C GLY A 228 -43.93 7.73 1.29
N GLU A 229 -42.85 7.61 2.08
CA GLU A 229 -42.37 8.68 2.98
C GLU A 229 -41.14 9.39 2.41
N PRO A 230 -41.15 10.72 2.23
CA PRO A 230 -40.00 11.48 1.73
C PRO A 230 -38.93 11.77 2.81
N THR A 231 -39.07 11.17 3.99
CA THR A 231 -38.16 11.30 5.13
C THR A 231 -37.81 9.94 5.70
N GLY A 232 -36.53 9.77 6.09
CA GLY A 232 -36.04 8.55 6.74
C GLY A 232 -35.82 8.75 8.23
N LEU A 233 -35.61 7.65 8.96
CA LEU A 233 -35.19 7.67 10.36
C LEU A 233 -33.73 7.23 10.46
N ALA A 234 -32.89 8.07 11.07
CA ALA A 234 -31.54 7.72 11.46
C ALA A 234 -31.56 7.28 12.93
N VAL A 235 -31.19 6.03 13.16
CA VAL A 235 -31.12 5.41 14.49
C VAL A 235 -29.66 5.26 14.88
N THR A 236 -29.31 5.70 16.08
CA THR A 236 -27.96 5.52 16.60
C THR A 236 -27.70 4.02 16.83
N SER A 237 -26.77 3.47 16.05
CA SER A 237 -26.35 2.07 16.12
C SER A 237 -24.83 1.95 16.32
N GLU A 238 -24.27 2.98 16.95
CA GLU A 238 -22.88 2.96 17.39
C GLU A 238 -22.74 1.89 18.47
N GLY A 239 -22.03 0.82 18.17
CA GLY A 239 -21.61 -0.14 19.18
C GLY A 239 -20.27 -0.71 18.77
N TRP A 240 -19.29 -0.39 19.60
CA TRP A 240 -17.90 -0.71 19.34
C TRP A 240 -17.61 -2.10 19.89
N GLU A 241 -17.72 -3.12 19.03
CA GLU A 241 -17.19 -4.44 19.37
C GLU A 241 -15.66 -4.33 19.60
N HIS A 242 -15.26 -4.59 20.84
CA HIS A 242 -13.88 -4.63 21.30
C HIS A 242 -13.18 -5.91 20.84
N ARG A 243 -12.83 -6.05 19.55
CA ARG A 243 -11.54 -6.70 19.28
C ARG A 243 -10.48 -5.66 19.54
N ASN A 244 -9.85 -5.74 20.71
CA ASN A 244 -8.73 -4.91 21.19
C ASN A 244 -7.87 -4.44 20.02
N VAL A 245 -8.18 -3.24 19.51
CA VAL A 245 -7.30 -2.54 18.59
C VAL A 245 -6.04 -2.32 19.41
N SER A 246 -5.02 -3.11 19.10
CA SER A 246 -3.79 -3.10 19.87
C SER A 246 -2.93 -1.94 19.43
N SER A 247 -1.96 -1.58 20.27
CA SER A 247 -0.94 -0.63 19.85
C SER A 247 -0.06 -1.25 18.75
N PRO A 248 0.40 -0.45 17.77
CA PRO A 248 1.32 -0.90 16.75
C PRO A 248 2.59 -1.50 17.39
N LYS A 249 2.95 -2.73 17.02
CA LYS A 249 4.14 -3.44 17.55
C LYS A 249 5.39 -3.17 16.74
N THR A 250 5.26 -3.03 15.42
CA THR A 250 6.37 -2.80 14.48
C THR A 250 6.64 -1.32 14.20
N GLU A 251 5.64 -0.46 14.37
CA GLU A 251 5.72 1.00 14.21
C GLU A 251 5.31 1.76 15.49
N PRO A 252 5.98 1.55 16.65
CA PRO A 252 5.63 2.25 17.88
C PRO A 252 5.92 3.76 17.79
N LEU A 253 5.10 4.59 18.43
CA LEU A 253 5.40 6.03 18.60
C LEU A 253 5.17 6.49 20.02
N VAL A 254 5.88 7.57 20.35
CA VAL A 254 5.66 8.33 21.59
C VAL A 254 4.42 9.22 21.46
N ARG A 255 4.17 9.80 20.26
CA ARG A 255 3.04 10.69 20.01
C ARG A 255 2.29 10.35 18.72
N GLY A 256 0.97 10.25 18.82
CA GLY A 256 0.07 10.01 17.69
C GLY A 256 -1.01 8.98 18.01
N PRO A 257 -1.93 8.70 17.07
CA PRO A 257 -2.88 7.59 17.19
C PRO A 257 -2.16 6.25 17.31
N GLN A 258 -2.67 5.36 18.17
CA GLN A 258 -2.12 4.02 18.39
C GLN A 258 -3.03 2.90 17.85
N ASP A 259 -3.94 3.23 16.91
CA ASP A 259 -4.82 2.24 16.32
C ASP A 259 -4.04 1.37 15.31
N ALA A 260 -3.79 0.09 15.65
CA ALA A 260 -3.23 -0.88 14.72
C ALA A 260 -4.30 -1.76 14.03
N PHE A 261 -4.03 -2.14 12.79
CA PHE A 261 -4.76 -3.17 12.08
C PHE A 261 -4.52 -4.55 12.72
N ASN A 262 -5.47 -5.46 12.50
CA ASN A 262 -5.42 -6.84 12.96
C ASN A 262 -5.69 -7.80 11.81
N GLU A 263 -5.80 -9.10 12.08
CA GLU A 263 -5.95 -10.13 11.06
C GLU A 263 -7.36 -10.17 10.44
N VAL A 264 -8.32 -9.37 10.93
CA VAL A 264 -9.71 -9.39 10.46
C VAL A 264 -9.96 -8.26 9.46
N LEU A 265 -10.18 -8.63 8.20
CA LEU A 265 -10.39 -7.68 7.11
C LEU A 265 -11.49 -6.64 7.39
N ARG A 266 -12.66 -7.07 7.91
CA ARG A 266 -13.79 -6.17 8.19
C ARG A 266 -13.46 -5.14 9.28
N VAL A 267 -12.75 -5.55 10.34
CA VAL A 267 -12.33 -4.63 11.41
C VAL A 267 -11.36 -3.58 10.85
N ASN A 268 -10.44 -3.99 9.98
CA ASN A 268 -9.50 -3.07 9.34
C ASN A 268 -10.21 -2.03 8.45
N THR A 269 -11.20 -2.45 7.66
CA THR A 269 -12.00 -1.51 6.85
C THR A 269 -12.81 -0.53 7.69
N ALA A 270 -13.35 -1.00 8.82
CA ALA A 270 -14.07 -0.13 9.76
C ALA A 270 -13.14 0.90 10.41
N LEU A 271 -11.93 0.50 10.82
CA LEU A 271 -10.91 1.42 11.34
C LEU A 271 -10.56 2.51 10.32
N LEU A 272 -10.45 2.14 9.05
CA LEU A 272 -10.18 3.07 7.96
C LEU A 272 -11.34 4.06 7.77
N ARG A 273 -12.59 3.57 7.68
CA ARG A 273 -13.77 4.45 7.55
C ARG A 273 -13.97 5.36 8.75
N ARG A 274 -13.63 4.92 9.95
CA ARG A 274 -13.69 5.76 11.16
C ARG A 274 -12.76 6.98 11.06
N LYS A 275 -11.59 6.80 10.45
CA LYS A 275 -10.63 7.89 10.24
C LYS A 275 -10.97 8.73 9.01
N LEU A 276 -11.50 8.13 7.95
CA LEU A 276 -11.87 8.81 6.71
C LEU A 276 -13.38 8.68 6.44
N LYS A 277 -14.16 9.63 6.96
CA LYS A 277 -15.60 9.76 6.75
C LYS A 277 -15.93 10.43 5.41
N ASP A 278 -15.44 9.86 4.32
CA ASP A 278 -15.70 10.33 2.96
C ASP A 278 -16.50 9.27 2.19
N ALA A 279 -17.59 9.68 1.56
CA ALA A 279 -18.42 8.79 0.75
C ALA A 279 -17.66 8.26 -0.48
N ARG A 280 -16.65 9.00 -0.95
CA ARG A 280 -15.81 8.68 -2.12
C ARG A 280 -14.71 7.67 -1.83
N LEU A 281 -14.61 7.19 -0.59
CA LEU A 281 -13.76 6.06 -0.23
C LEU A 281 -14.36 4.78 -0.81
N THR A 282 -13.70 4.25 -1.85
CA THR A 282 -14.09 3.01 -2.50
C THR A 282 -13.35 1.84 -1.87
N LEU A 283 -14.08 0.76 -1.57
CA LEU A 283 -13.57 -0.50 -1.03
C LEU A 283 -13.98 -1.63 -1.96
N ASP A 284 -13.09 -1.99 -2.89
CA ASP A 284 -13.37 -3.00 -3.90
C ASP A 284 -12.91 -4.37 -3.42
N PRO A 285 -13.83 -5.33 -3.24
CA PRO A 285 -13.48 -6.69 -2.82
C PRO A 285 -12.75 -7.41 -3.96
N ILE A 286 -11.72 -8.15 -3.59
CA ILE A 286 -10.91 -8.98 -4.47
C ILE A 286 -10.75 -10.36 -3.83
N LEU A 287 -10.46 -11.36 -4.67
CA LEU A 287 -10.22 -12.73 -4.23
C LEU A 287 -8.94 -13.23 -4.88
N VAL A 288 -7.99 -13.69 -4.06
CA VAL A 288 -6.64 -14.04 -4.50
C VAL A 288 -6.33 -15.50 -4.18
N GLY A 289 -5.74 -16.20 -5.15
CA GLY A 289 -5.33 -17.60 -5.01
C GLY A 289 -6.41 -18.61 -5.41
N ALA A 290 -6.01 -19.66 -6.11
CA ALA A 290 -6.94 -20.64 -6.70
C ALA A 290 -7.60 -21.57 -5.65
N ARG A 291 -6.87 -21.95 -4.60
CA ARG A 291 -7.32 -22.87 -3.54
C ARG A 291 -7.71 -22.15 -2.25
N THR A 292 -6.87 -21.24 -1.77
CA THR A 292 -7.15 -20.52 -0.51
C THR A 292 -8.31 -19.55 -0.67
N ARG A 293 -8.52 -19.01 -1.89
CA ARG A 293 -9.56 -18.03 -2.19
C ARG A 293 -9.58 -16.90 -1.16
N THR A 294 -8.38 -16.39 -0.86
CA THR A 294 -8.16 -15.42 0.21
C THR A 294 -8.85 -14.12 -0.17
N GLU A 295 -9.74 -13.63 0.71
CA GLU A 295 -10.41 -12.36 0.52
C GLU A 295 -9.43 -11.20 0.73
N GLY A 296 -9.61 -10.14 -0.05
CA GLY A 296 -8.87 -8.90 0.10
C GLY A 296 -9.70 -7.72 -0.35
N ILE A 297 -9.22 -6.51 -0.07
CA ILE A 297 -9.88 -5.27 -0.47
C ILE A 297 -8.86 -4.30 -1.04
N VAL A 298 -9.16 -3.75 -2.21
CA VAL A 298 -8.45 -2.60 -2.78
C VAL A 298 -9.17 -1.33 -2.35
N ALA A 299 -8.51 -0.50 -1.55
CA ALA A 299 -9.07 0.76 -1.07
C ALA A 299 -8.39 1.96 -1.75
N TYR A 300 -9.19 2.91 -2.22
CA TYR A 300 -8.70 4.16 -2.81
C TYR A 300 -9.76 5.26 -2.72
N LEU A 301 -9.32 6.51 -2.85
CA LEU A 301 -10.20 7.68 -2.88
C LEU A 301 -10.41 8.13 -4.34
N GLN A 302 -11.63 8.01 -4.85
CA GLN A 302 -11.89 8.07 -6.31
C GLN A 302 -11.51 9.41 -6.97
N ASP A 303 -11.63 10.53 -6.27
CA ASP A 303 -11.31 11.86 -6.79
C ASP A 303 -9.83 12.25 -6.62
N VAL A 304 -9.10 11.54 -5.76
CA VAL A 304 -7.69 11.84 -5.44
C VAL A 304 -6.74 10.89 -6.14
N ALA A 305 -7.03 9.58 -6.10
CA ALA A 305 -6.19 8.55 -6.67
C ALA A 305 -6.11 8.67 -8.20
N HIS A 306 -4.92 8.44 -8.77
CA HIS A 306 -4.76 8.41 -10.22
C HIS A 306 -5.37 7.12 -10.78
N PRO A 307 -6.35 7.18 -11.71
CA PRO A 307 -7.08 6.00 -12.16
C PRO A 307 -6.16 4.95 -12.79
N GLY A 308 -5.12 5.37 -13.53
CA GLY A 308 -4.15 4.44 -14.10
C GLY A 308 -3.37 3.61 -13.07
N ILE A 309 -3.17 4.13 -11.86
CA ILE A 309 -2.51 3.38 -10.78
C ILE A 309 -3.49 2.33 -10.25
N VAL A 310 -4.74 2.72 -9.97
CA VAL A 310 -5.79 1.79 -9.50
C VAL A 310 -5.98 0.63 -10.48
N THR A 311 -6.06 0.92 -11.77
CA THR A 311 -6.17 -0.10 -12.82
C THR A 311 -4.96 -1.03 -12.83
N GLU A 312 -3.75 -0.49 -12.72
CA GLU A 312 -2.53 -1.30 -12.70
C GLU A 312 -2.45 -2.22 -11.48
N VAL A 313 -2.85 -1.72 -10.29
CA VAL A 313 -2.92 -2.53 -9.07
C VAL A 313 -3.89 -3.70 -9.25
N LYS A 314 -5.13 -3.43 -9.69
CA LYS A 314 -6.12 -4.48 -9.94
C LYS A 314 -5.64 -5.50 -10.98
N ARG A 315 -5.07 -5.01 -12.09
CA ARG A 315 -4.52 -5.86 -13.16
C ARG A 315 -3.43 -6.79 -12.64
N ARG A 316 -2.53 -6.32 -11.76
CA ARG A 316 -1.48 -7.17 -11.19
C ARG A 316 -2.03 -8.20 -10.23
N ILE A 317 -2.99 -7.83 -9.39
CA ILE A 317 -3.66 -8.75 -8.46
C ILE A 317 -4.37 -9.86 -9.23
N GLU A 318 -5.10 -9.52 -10.30
CA GLU A 318 -5.79 -10.50 -11.16
C GLU A 318 -4.81 -11.41 -11.92
N ALA A 319 -3.59 -10.95 -12.20
CA ALA A 319 -2.56 -11.73 -12.86
C ALA A 319 -1.80 -12.68 -11.91
N VAL A 320 -2.05 -12.64 -10.59
CA VAL A 320 -1.40 -13.52 -9.63
C VAL A 320 -1.95 -14.95 -9.78
N ASP A 321 -1.19 -15.80 -10.44
CA ASP A 321 -1.46 -17.24 -10.55
C ASP A 321 -0.71 -18.02 -9.46
N THR A 322 -1.38 -18.25 -8.33
CA THR A 322 -0.86 -19.04 -7.20
C THR A 322 -1.95 -19.93 -6.62
N GLU A 323 -1.56 -21.05 -6.00
CA GLU A 323 -2.50 -21.90 -5.27
C GLU A 323 -3.13 -21.16 -4.08
N GLY A 324 -2.38 -20.25 -3.45
CA GLY A 324 -2.89 -19.46 -2.34
C GLY A 324 -1.96 -18.36 -1.89
N VAL A 325 -2.53 -17.44 -1.11
CA VAL A 325 -1.83 -16.35 -0.42
C VAL A 325 -2.24 -16.41 1.04
N LEU A 326 -1.25 -16.53 1.94
CA LEU A 326 -1.50 -16.64 3.39
C LEU A 326 -1.26 -15.34 4.15
N ASP A 327 -0.48 -14.42 3.57
CA ASP A 327 -0.12 -13.15 4.20
C ASP A 327 0.09 -12.07 3.13
N SER A 328 -0.07 -10.80 3.55
CA SER A 328 0.16 -9.65 2.68
C SER A 328 1.60 -9.56 2.17
N GLY A 329 2.59 -10.04 2.92
CA GLY A 329 3.99 -10.07 2.45
C GLY A 329 4.23 -10.99 1.25
N GLN A 330 3.45 -12.07 1.09
CA GLN A 330 3.53 -12.90 -0.12
C GLN A 330 2.93 -12.18 -1.32
N LEU A 331 1.81 -11.48 -1.10
CA LEU A 331 1.19 -10.66 -2.15
C LEU A 331 2.10 -9.50 -2.56
N GLU A 332 2.82 -8.91 -1.61
CA GLU A 332 3.81 -7.86 -1.85
C GLU A 332 4.81 -8.28 -2.94
N GLU A 333 5.45 -9.45 -2.79
CA GLU A 333 6.44 -9.96 -3.74
C GLU A 333 5.87 -10.18 -5.15
N PHE A 334 4.61 -10.61 -5.27
CA PHE A 334 3.95 -10.79 -6.57
C PHE A 334 3.61 -9.47 -7.27
N LEU A 335 3.41 -8.40 -6.50
CA LEU A 335 2.99 -7.10 -7.00
C LEU A 335 4.17 -6.19 -7.38
N GLU A 336 5.38 -6.49 -6.90
CA GLU A 336 6.58 -5.70 -7.18
C GLU A 336 6.97 -5.70 -8.66
N ASP A 337 7.43 -4.55 -9.17
CA ASP A 337 7.94 -4.41 -10.53
C ASP A 337 9.28 -5.14 -10.73
N ASN A 338 10.16 -5.09 -9.72
CA ASN A 338 11.51 -5.64 -9.77
C ASN A 338 11.78 -6.49 -8.51
N PRO A 339 11.34 -7.76 -8.44
CA PRO A 339 11.45 -8.58 -7.23
C PRO A 339 12.89 -8.88 -6.79
N TYR A 340 13.87 -8.71 -7.69
CA TYR A 340 15.29 -8.88 -7.38
C TYR A 340 15.97 -7.60 -6.86
N SER A 341 15.25 -6.48 -6.85
CA SER A 341 15.78 -5.24 -6.28
C SER A 341 15.89 -5.40 -4.76
N PRO A 342 17.02 -5.00 -4.14
CA PRO A 342 17.10 -4.97 -2.69
C PRO A 342 16.18 -3.90 -2.08
N PHE A 343 15.76 -2.90 -2.86
CA PHE A 343 14.89 -1.82 -2.41
C PHE A 343 13.41 -2.21 -2.49
N PRO A 344 12.64 -2.03 -1.39
CA PRO A 344 11.20 -2.30 -1.39
C PRO A 344 10.48 -1.33 -2.33
N GLN A 345 9.55 -1.88 -3.13
CA GLN A 345 8.71 -1.12 -4.07
C GLN A 345 7.28 -0.94 -3.58
N ILE A 346 6.96 -1.55 -2.44
CA ILE A 346 5.69 -1.41 -1.73
C ILE A 346 6.05 -1.11 -0.27
N SER A 347 5.21 -0.35 0.42
CA SER A 347 5.36 -0.11 1.85
C SER A 347 4.24 -0.85 2.56
N SER A 348 4.57 -1.56 3.63
CA SER A 348 3.58 -2.18 4.51
C SER A 348 3.41 -1.33 5.77
N THR A 349 2.18 -1.27 6.28
CA THR A 349 1.91 -0.64 7.57
C THR A 349 0.86 -1.38 8.36
N GLU A 350 1.08 -1.48 9.67
CA GLU A 350 0.07 -1.92 10.63
C GLU A 350 -0.81 -0.76 11.11
N ARG A 351 -0.55 0.48 10.68
CA ARG A 351 -1.17 1.67 11.28
C ARG A 351 -2.31 2.25 10.47
N ALA A 352 -3.47 2.38 11.10
CA ALA A 352 -4.66 2.90 10.44
C ALA A 352 -4.56 4.39 10.08
N ASP A 353 -3.85 5.19 10.86
CA ASP A 353 -3.66 6.62 10.60
C ASP A 353 -2.72 6.89 9.42
N LYS A 354 -1.64 6.10 9.29
CA LYS A 354 -0.73 6.14 8.14
C LYS A 354 -1.42 5.72 6.85
N ALA A 355 -2.26 4.68 6.91
CA ALA A 355 -3.11 4.27 5.80
C ALA A 355 -4.10 5.37 5.36
N ALA A 356 -4.77 6.02 6.32
CA ALA A 356 -5.68 7.14 6.02
C ALA A 356 -4.94 8.33 5.38
N ALA A 357 -3.76 8.68 5.90
CA ALA A 357 -2.92 9.73 5.31
C ALA A 357 -2.51 9.40 3.86
N ALA A 358 -2.11 8.15 3.60
CA ALA A 358 -1.75 7.69 2.26
C ALA A 358 -2.91 7.78 1.25
N LEU A 359 -4.16 7.49 1.65
CA LEU A 359 -5.32 7.68 0.80
C LEU A 359 -5.55 9.16 0.45
N LEU A 360 -5.35 10.05 1.43
CA LEU A 360 -5.42 11.51 1.22
C LEU A 360 -4.30 12.02 0.31
N GLU A 361 -3.15 11.34 0.30
CA GLU A 361 -2.05 11.59 -0.64
C GLU A 361 -2.37 11.12 -2.07
N GLY A 362 -3.38 10.26 -2.25
CA GLY A 362 -3.79 9.68 -3.53
C GLY A 362 -3.19 8.31 -3.82
N LYS A 363 -2.72 7.61 -2.79
CA LYS A 363 -2.22 6.23 -2.88
C LYS A 363 -3.38 5.23 -2.87
N VAL A 364 -3.09 4.03 -3.33
CA VAL A 364 -3.96 2.86 -3.30
C VAL A 364 -3.48 1.94 -2.17
N LEU A 365 -4.41 1.38 -1.44
CA LEU A 365 -4.15 0.41 -0.38
C LEU A 365 -4.68 -0.97 -0.77
N VAL A 366 -3.98 -2.02 -0.35
CA VAL A 366 -4.44 -3.40 -0.49
C VAL A 366 -4.45 -4.06 0.87
N PHE A 367 -5.62 -4.55 1.27
CA PHE A 367 -5.85 -5.35 2.46
C PHE A 367 -5.95 -6.82 2.06
N VAL A 368 -5.40 -7.70 2.89
CA VAL A 368 -5.49 -9.16 2.74
C VAL A 368 -6.03 -9.73 4.03
N ASP A 369 -7.06 -10.57 3.96
CA ASP A 369 -7.62 -11.22 5.13
C ASP A 369 -6.58 -12.16 5.78
N GLY A 370 -6.51 -12.15 7.11
CA GLY A 370 -5.50 -12.88 7.88
C GLY A 370 -4.20 -12.11 8.13
N SER A 371 -3.99 -10.94 7.51
CA SER A 371 -2.76 -10.13 7.71
C SER A 371 -3.03 -8.85 8.53
N PRO A 372 -2.23 -8.54 9.55
CA PRO A 372 -2.31 -7.28 10.29
C PRO A 372 -1.63 -6.10 9.57
N PHE A 373 -1.12 -6.31 8.35
CA PHE A 373 -0.46 -5.29 7.55
C PHE A 373 -1.25 -4.94 6.30
N VAL A 374 -1.22 -3.65 5.95
CA VAL A 374 -1.83 -3.10 4.75
C VAL A 374 -0.74 -2.62 3.82
N LEU A 375 -0.82 -3.00 2.54
CA LEU A 375 0.13 -2.62 1.52
C LEU A 375 -0.25 -1.24 0.95
N LEU A 376 0.70 -0.32 0.88
CA LEU A 376 0.54 1.03 0.32
C LEU A 376 1.33 1.16 -0.99
N MET A 377 0.70 1.72 -2.02
CA MET A 377 1.33 1.93 -3.33
C MET A 377 0.73 3.13 -4.08
N PRO A 378 1.50 3.86 -4.91
CA PRO A 378 2.94 3.76 -5.10
C PRO A 378 3.72 4.37 -3.94
N VAL A 379 5.01 4.03 -3.84
CA VAL A 379 5.91 4.54 -2.81
C VAL A 379 7.16 5.17 -3.41
N THR A 380 7.77 6.07 -2.65
CA THR A 380 9.03 6.74 -2.99
C THR A 380 10.07 6.53 -1.89
N PHE A 381 11.36 6.58 -2.24
CA PHE A 381 12.43 6.31 -1.28
C PHE A 381 12.38 7.16 0.00
N PRO A 382 12.15 8.50 -0.05
CA PRO A 382 12.10 9.31 1.16
C PRO A 382 11.00 8.92 2.15
N GLU A 383 9.91 8.31 1.67
CA GLU A 383 8.81 7.88 2.54
C GLU A 383 9.24 6.81 3.54
N PHE A 384 10.21 5.97 3.17
CA PHE A 384 10.79 4.98 4.08
C PHE A 384 11.64 5.59 5.19
N LEU A 385 12.08 6.84 5.02
CA LEU A 385 12.84 7.59 6.01
C LEU A 385 11.97 8.51 6.87
N MET A 386 10.69 8.66 6.50
CA MET A 386 9.72 9.44 7.26
C MET A 386 8.97 8.54 8.25
N SER A 387 8.74 9.06 9.45
CA SER A 387 7.86 8.44 10.43
C SER A 387 6.57 9.25 10.50
N SER A 388 5.43 8.59 10.78
CA SER A 388 4.16 9.32 11.02
C SER A 388 4.27 10.31 12.17
N GLU A 389 5.21 10.11 13.10
CA GLU A 389 5.46 11.05 14.21
C GLU A 389 5.90 12.44 13.71
N ASP A 390 6.58 12.49 12.56
CA ASP A 390 7.06 13.74 11.98
C ASP A 390 5.90 14.69 11.64
N TYR A 391 4.71 14.15 11.38
CA TYR A 391 3.49 14.90 11.09
C TYR A 391 2.73 15.36 12.34
N TYR A 392 2.98 14.72 13.49
CA TYR A 392 2.32 15.02 14.76
C TYR A 392 3.14 15.95 15.68
N GLY A 393 4.44 16.07 15.40
CA GLY A 393 5.37 16.93 16.10
C GLY A 393 5.39 18.38 15.60
N LYS A 394 6.19 19.20 16.26
CA LYS A 394 6.52 20.54 15.74
C LYS A 394 7.43 20.41 14.52
N TYR A 395 7.17 21.19 13.48
CA TYR A 395 7.91 21.15 12.21
C TYR A 395 9.43 21.34 12.38
N THR A 396 9.87 22.14 13.35
CA THR A 396 11.30 22.38 13.64
C THR A 396 11.99 21.10 14.12
N SER A 397 11.39 20.41 15.09
CA SER A 397 11.90 19.14 15.61
C SER A 397 11.86 18.06 14.54
N ALA A 398 10.75 17.94 13.81
CA ALA A 398 10.60 16.95 12.73
C ALA A 398 11.67 17.12 11.65
N THR A 399 11.94 18.36 11.23
CA THR A 399 12.97 18.65 10.22
C THR A 399 14.37 18.28 10.72
N MET A 400 14.70 18.61 11.97
CA MET A 400 15.98 18.20 12.57
C MET A 400 16.14 16.68 12.63
N LEU A 401 15.10 15.96 13.04
CA LEU A 401 15.12 14.49 13.06
C LEU A 401 15.30 13.91 11.66
N ARG A 402 14.65 14.46 10.62
CA ARG A 402 14.84 14.02 9.23
C ARG A 402 16.31 14.13 8.79
N TRP A 403 16.98 15.24 9.08
CA TRP A 403 18.41 15.39 8.79
C TRP A 403 19.28 14.34 9.51
N VAL A 404 18.95 14.05 10.77
CA VAL A 404 19.62 12.97 11.53
C VAL A 404 19.39 11.62 10.84
N ARG A 405 18.17 11.32 10.34
CA ARG A 405 17.90 10.07 9.62
C ARG A 405 18.63 9.98 8.28
N PHE A 406 18.71 11.07 7.52
CA PHE A 406 19.52 11.11 6.29
C PHE A 406 21.00 10.84 6.56
N LEU A 407 21.57 11.50 7.59
CA LEU A 407 22.95 11.26 8.00
C LEU A 407 23.14 9.81 8.50
N ALA A 408 22.19 9.29 9.27
CA ALA A 408 22.20 7.92 9.78
C ALA A 408 22.23 6.88 8.66
N VAL A 409 21.45 7.06 7.59
CA VAL A 409 21.47 6.17 6.41
C VAL A 409 22.82 6.23 5.70
N LEU A 410 23.39 7.42 5.50
CA LEU A 410 24.70 7.58 4.89
C LEU A 410 25.79 6.91 5.72
N MET A 411 25.77 7.10 7.05
CA MET A 411 26.72 6.43 7.96
C MET A 411 26.51 4.92 7.96
N ALA A 412 25.27 4.45 8.06
CA ALA A 412 24.95 3.02 8.05
C ALA A 412 25.37 2.32 6.75
N LEU A 413 25.41 3.02 5.62
CA LEU A 413 25.78 2.45 4.33
C LEU A 413 27.29 2.57 4.03
N LEU A 414 27.89 3.74 4.30
CA LEU A 414 29.23 4.10 3.81
C LEU A 414 30.32 3.99 4.87
N LEU A 415 30.04 4.15 6.16
CA LEU A 415 31.06 4.32 7.19
C LEU A 415 32.03 3.13 7.32
N PRO A 416 31.58 1.85 7.31
CA PRO A 416 32.48 0.70 7.33
C PRO A 416 33.37 0.63 6.08
N SER A 417 32.80 0.91 4.92
CA SER A 417 33.51 0.91 3.63
C SER A 417 34.57 2.01 3.58
N ILE A 418 34.24 3.22 4.05
CA ILE A 418 35.17 4.36 4.14
C ILE A 418 36.36 3.99 5.04
N TYR A 419 36.10 3.36 6.19
CA TYR A 419 37.18 2.92 7.08
C TYR A 419 38.13 1.93 6.41
N ILE A 420 37.60 0.92 5.71
CA ILE A 420 38.40 -0.07 4.99
C ILE A 420 39.27 0.62 3.92
N ALA A 421 38.70 1.56 3.16
CA ALA A 421 39.41 2.27 2.11
C ALA A 421 40.53 3.19 2.65
N LEU A 422 40.26 3.95 3.72
CA LEU A 422 41.23 4.86 4.32
C LEU A 422 42.37 4.11 5.03
N SER A 423 42.05 3.02 5.73
CA SER A 423 43.05 2.23 6.44
C SER A 423 43.95 1.41 5.51
N THR A 424 43.47 1.06 4.31
CA THR A 424 44.19 0.16 3.38
C THR A 424 44.87 0.90 2.23
N PHE A 425 44.20 1.87 1.61
CA PHE A 425 44.66 2.49 0.35
C PHE A 425 45.03 3.98 0.49
N HIS A 426 44.34 4.73 1.36
CA HIS A 426 44.43 6.20 1.40
C HIS A 426 44.79 6.71 2.80
N GLN A 427 45.87 6.19 3.39
CA GLN A 427 46.30 6.54 4.74
C GLN A 427 46.73 8.02 4.85
N GLU A 428 47.19 8.61 3.75
CA GLU A 428 47.63 10.02 3.67
C GLU A 428 46.50 11.03 3.84
N MET A 429 45.23 10.62 3.68
CA MET A 429 44.07 11.50 3.88
C MET A 429 43.75 11.72 5.37
N LEU A 430 44.34 10.94 6.27
CA LEU A 430 44.13 11.06 7.71
C LEU A 430 45.18 12.00 8.33
N PRO A 431 44.81 12.84 9.31
CA PRO A 431 45.78 13.59 10.10
C PRO A 431 46.83 12.65 10.67
N THR A 432 48.11 13.03 10.61
CA THR A 432 49.24 12.16 10.99
C THR A 432 49.09 11.60 12.40
N GLN A 433 48.57 12.38 13.34
CA GLN A 433 48.30 11.93 14.71
C GLN A 433 47.26 10.79 14.76
N LEU A 434 46.20 10.89 13.97
CA LEU A 434 45.15 9.86 13.90
C LEU A 434 45.68 8.60 13.21
N MET A 435 46.48 8.76 12.15
CA MET A 435 47.12 7.64 11.47
C MET A 435 48.06 6.87 12.42
N ILE A 436 48.90 7.57 13.19
CA ILE A 436 49.79 6.95 14.18
C ILE A 436 48.98 6.21 15.25
N ALA A 437 47.89 6.81 15.74
CA ALA A 437 47.01 6.16 16.70
C ALA A 437 46.37 4.89 16.12
N ILE A 438 45.90 4.92 14.87
CA ILE A 438 45.33 3.74 14.21
C ILE A 438 46.41 2.68 13.99
N ALA A 439 47.60 3.05 13.51
CA ALA A 439 48.71 2.13 13.28
C ALA A 439 49.17 1.45 14.57
N ALA A 440 49.28 2.21 15.67
CA ALA A 440 49.62 1.66 16.99
C ALA A 440 48.56 0.65 17.46
N ASN A 441 47.27 0.98 17.32
CA ASN A 441 46.16 0.09 17.67
C ASN A 441 46.05 -1.15 16.78
N ARG A 442 46.62 -1.13 15.57
CA ARG A 442 46.61 -2.28 14.64
C ARG A 442 47.85 -3.16 14.72
N SER A 443 48.90 -2.73 15.41
CA SER A 443 50.19 -3.47 15.49
C SER A 443 50.10 -4.87 16.12
N GLY A 444 49.02 -5.16 16.85
CA GLY A 444 48.75 -6.48 17.48
C GLY A 444 47.57 -7.25 16.89
N LEU A 445 46.95 -6.78 15.81
CA LEU A 445 45.76 -7.41 15.24
C LEU A 445 46.16 -8.45 14.17
N PRO A 446 45.57 -9.67 14.18
CA PRO A 446 45.92 -10.72 13.24
C PRO A 446 45.23 -10.58 11.88
N PHE A 447 44.19 -9.75 11.76
CA PHE A 447 43.34 -9.66 10.57
C PHE A 447 43.49 -8.32 9.81
N PRO A 448 43.33 -8.32 8.47
CA PRO A 448 43.17 -7.10 7.70
C PRO A 448 41.85 -6.38 8.02
N ALA A 449 41.81 -5.05 7.81
CA ALA A 449 40.68 -4.19 8.17
C ALA A 449 39.34 -4.66 7.60
N PHE A 450 39.33 -5.23 6.39
CA PHE A 450 38.13 -5.82 5.80
C PHE A 450 37.59 -7.00 6.62
N PHE A 451 38.45 -7.94 7.02
CA PHE A 451 38.03 -9.11 7.80
C PHE A 451 37.65 -8.73 9.23
N GLU A 452 38.36 -7.78 9.85
CA GLU A 452 37.98 -7.22 11.16
C GLU A 452 36.54 -6.67 11.10
N ALA A 453 36.24 -5.84 10.09
CA ALA A 453 34.93 -5.24 9.92
C ALA A 453 33.85 -6.28 9.57
N LEU A 454 34.17 -7.23 8.70
CA LEU A 454 33.23 -8.28 8.29
C LEU A 454 32.80 -9.15 9.48
N ILE A 455 33.73 -9.57 10.33
CA ILE A 455 33.43 -10.38 11.53
C ILE A 455 32.50 -9.61 12.47
N MET A 456 32.79 -8.33 12.71
CA MET A 456 31.95 -7.49 13.58
C MET A 456 30.57 -7.24 13.01
N GLU A 457 30.47 -6.90 11.72
CA GLU A 457 29.18 -6.65 11.06
C GLU A 457 28.31 -7.91 11.03
N ILE A 458 28.88 -9.08 10.70
CA ILE A 458 28.15 -10.35 10.76
C ILE A 458 27.72 -10.67 12.19
N SER A 459 28.58 -10.44 13.18
CA SER A 459 28.25 -10.68 14.60
C SER A 459 27.08 -9.83 15.06
N LEU A 460 27.01 -8.57 14.63
CA LEU A 460 25.88 -7.70 14.92
C LEU A 460 24.59 -8.12 14.22
N GLU A 461 24.67 -8.61 12.98
CA GLU A 461 23.47 -9.13 12.31
C GLU A 461 22.95 -10.41 12.96
N LEU A 462 23.84 -11.31 13.36
CA LEU A 462 23.47 -12.50 14.15
C LEU A 462 22.83 -12.12 15.48
N LEU A 463 23.42 -11.14 16.18
CA LEU A 463 22.87 -10.64 17.44
C LEU A 463 21.48 -10.04 17.26
N ARG A 464 21.27 -9.27 16.17
CA ARG A 464 19.99 -8.65 15.87
C ARG A 464 18.92 -9.68 15.51
N GLU A 465 19.25 -10.65 14.66
CA GLU A 465 18.30 -11.70 14.28
C GLU A 465 17.90 -12.54 15.50
N ALA A 466 18.84 -12.79 16.42
CA ALA A 466 18.56 -13.44 17.69
C ALA A 466 17.67 -12.57 18.60
N SER A 467 17.95 -11.27 18.71
CA SER A 467 17.19 -10.37 19.60
C SER A 467 15.76 -10.13 19.14
N LEU A 468 15.50 -10.12 17.83
CA LEU A 468 14.15 -9.97 17.27
C LEU A 468 13.24 -11.18 17.52
N ARG A 469 13.82 -12.38 17.66
CA ARG A 469 13.05 -13.61 17.90
C ARG A 469 12.70 -13.83 19.37
N LEU A 470 13.28 -13.03 20.26
CA LEU A 470 13.07 -13.14 21.70
C LEU A 470 11.95 -12.20 22.15
N PRO A 471 11.01 -12.68 22.99
CA PRO A 471 9.87 -11.88 23.41
C PRO A 471 10.27 -10.75 24.38
N GLY A 472 9.72 -9.55 24.15
CA GLY A 472 9.72 -8.44 25.10
C GLY A 472 11.11 -8.01 25.58
N GLY A 473 11.25 -7.80 26.90
CA GLY A 473 12.49 -7.29 27.52
C GLY A 473 13.70 -8.22 27.39
N MET A 474 13.50 -9.50 27.06
CA MET A 474 14.61 -10.45 26.84
C MET A 474 15.42 -10.09 25.59
N GLY A 475 14.73 -9.69 24.51
CA GLY A 475 15.38 -9.22 23.28
C GLY A 475 16.23 -7.97 23.53
N GLN A 476 15.71 -7.01 24.31
CA GLN A 476 16.46 -5.82 24.70
C GLN A 476 17.68 -6.17 25.55
N THR A 477 17.53 -7.08 26.53
CA THR A 477 18.63 -7.49 27.41
C THR A 477 19.74 -8.19 26.62
N ILE A 478 19.38 -9.13 25.75
CA ILE A 478 20.35 -9.83 24.91
C ILE A 478 21.00 -8.89 23.90
N GLY A 479 20.25 -7.92 23.35
CA GLY A 479 20.83 -6.87 22.51
C GLY A 479 21.90 -6.06 23.24
N VAL A 480 21.63 -5.60 24.46
CA VAL A 480 22.58 -4.81 25.26
C VAL A 480 23.78 -5.65 25.70
N VAL A 481 23.54 -6.80 26.32
CA VAL A 481 24.60 -7.68 26.82
C VAL A 481 25.43 -8.22 25.66
N GLY A 482 24.79 -8.68 24.59
CA GLY A 482 25.47 -9.19 23.41
C GLY A 482 26.33 -8.14 22.72
N ALA A 483 25.83 -6.91 22.54
CA ALA A 483 26.62 -5.85 21.91
C ALA A 483 27.83 -5.46 22.77
N LEU A 484 27.64 -5.34 24.10
CA LEU A 484 28.72 -5.03 25.03
C LEU A 484 29.77 -6.15 25.07
N VAL A 485 29.34 -7.41 25.22
CA VAL A 485 30.23 -8.56 25.32
C VAL A 485 30.97 -8.78 24.00
N ILE A 486 30.30 -8.73 22.86
CA ILE A 486 30.94 -8.88 21.54
C ILE A 486 31.95 -7.74 21.33
N GLY A 487 31.56 -6.49 21.59
CA GLY A 487 32.44 -5.34 21.41
C GLY A 487 33.67 -5.38 22.32
N GLN A 488 33.47 -5.62 23.63
CA GLN A 488 34.56 -5.65 24.59
C GLN A 488 35.46 -6.87 24.42
N ALA A 489 34.87 -8.06 24.24
CA ALA A 489 35.65 -9.29 24.07
C ALA A 489 36.44 -9.26 22.75
N ALA A 490 35.87 -8.75 21.66
CA ALA A 490 36.58 -8.62 20.38
C ALA A 490 37.81 -7.68 20.48
N VAL A 491 37.68 -6.58 21.23
CA VAL A 491 38.78 -5.64 21.48
C VAL A 491 39.82 -6.24 22.43
N GLN A 492 39.40 -6.85 23.54
CA GLN A 492 40.31 -7.47 24.52
C GLN A 492 41.08 -8.67 23.95
N ALA A 493 40.44 -9.44 23.08
CA ALA A 493 41.08 -10.55 22.38
C ALA A 493 41.99 -10.09 21.22
N ASN A 494 42.11 -8.78 20.98
CA ASN A 494 42.83 -8.20 19.84
C ASN A 494 42.40 -8.81 18.49
N ILE A 495 41.12 -9.19 18.37
CA ILE A 495 40.55 -9.65 17.09
C ILE A 495 40.18 -8.44 16.24
N VAL A 496 39.77 -7.34 16.89
CA VAL A 496 39.25 -6.12 16.27
C VAL A 496 39.83 -4.89 16.97
N GLY A 497 40.22 -3.87 16.20
CA GLY A 497 40.75 -2.63 16.76
C GLY A 497 39.68 -1.73 17.42
N PRO A 498 40.02 -0.97 18.48
CA PRO A 498 39.08 -0.05 19.17
C PRO A 498 38.40 0.97 18.24
N VAL A 499 39.12 1.50 17.25
CA VAL A 499 38.60 2.50 16.30
C VAL A 499 37.51 1.90 15.42
N LEU A 500 37.69 0.66 14.96
CA LEU A 500 36.69 -0.04 14.16
C LEU A 500 35.44 -0.35 14.98
N THR A 501 35.58 -0.76 16.24
CA THR A 501 34.44 -0.99 17.14
C THR A 501 33.57 0.27 17.28
N ILE A 502 34.18 1.46 17.35
CA ILE A 502 33.44 2.74 17.37
C ILE A 502 32.66 2.95 16.07
N ILE A 503 33.30 2.72 14.92
CA ILE A 503 32.68 2.87 13.60
C ILE A 503 31.49 1.92 13.42
N VAL A 504 31.66 0.65 13.77
CA VAL A 504 30.61 -0.36 13.72
C VAL A 504 29.46 0.02 14.67
N SER A 505 29.76 0.55 15.86
CA SER A 505 28.73 1.03 16.79
C SER A 505 27.89 2.16 16.20
N PHE A 506 28.51 3.15 15.57
CA PHE A 506 27.78 4.22 14.87
C PHE A 506 26.95 3.69 13.69
N THR A 507 27.49 2.73 12.95
CA THR A 507 26.80 2.08 11.82
C THR A 507 25.56 1.32 12.29
N ALA A 508 25.67 0.61 13.41
CA ALA A 508 24.56 -0.10 14.04
C ALA A 508 23.46 0.87 14.51
N ILE A 509 23.84 1.94 15.23
CA ILE A 509 22.91 2.99 15.66
C ILE A 509 22.21 3.62 14.47
N GLY A 510 22.96 3.97 13.41
CA GLY A 510 22.38 4.56 12.20
C GLY A 510 21.33 3.67 11.53
N THR A 511 21.51 2.34 11.61
CA THR A 511 20.55 1.38 11.05
C THR A 511 19.24 1.31 11.85
N PHE A 512 19.27 1.52 13.17
CA PHE A 512 18.08 1.54 14.03
C PHE A 512 17.26 2.83 13.92
N VAL A 513 17.86 3.90 13.40
CA VAL A 513 17.20 5.19 13.19
C VAL A 513 16.24 5.16 11.99
N ILE A 514 16.38 4.17 11.08
CA ILE A 514 15.50 3.98 9.92
C ILE A 514 14.15 3.42 10.41
N PRO A 515 13.03 4.15 10.21
CA PRO A 515 11.74 3.79 10.80
C PRO A 515 11.08 2.60 10.10
N ASN A 516 11.34 2.41 8.80
CA ASN A 516 10.79 1.27 8.05
C ASN A 516 11.73 0.07 8.10
N TYR A 517 11.18 -1.08 8.51
CA TYR A 517 11.94 -2.32 8.64
C TYR A 517 12.50 -2.82 7.31
N SER A 518 11.68 -2.93 6.25
CA SER A 518 12.09 -3.42 4.93
C SER A 518 13.23 -2.59 4.32
N ALA A 519 13.12 -1.26 4.39
CA ALA A 519 14.17 -0.36 3.92
C ALA A 519 15.47 -0.47 4.73
N SER A 520 15.36 -0.70 6.05
CA SER A 520 16.53 -0.99 6.90
C SER A 520 17.27 -2.23 6.41
N ILE A 521 16.56 -3.31 6.02
CA ILE A 521 17.18 -4.52 5.45
C ILE A 521 17.95 -4.20 4.17
N SER A 522 17.37 -3.42 3.25
CA SER A 522 18.01 -3.03 1.99
C SER A 522 19.36 -2.37 2.20
N ILE A 523 19.43 -1.41 3.15
CA ILE A 523 20.67 -0.69 3.47
C ILE A 523 21.72 -1.62 4.08
N ARG A 524 21.31 -2.58 4.92
CA ARG A 524 22.21 -3.60 5.49
C ARG A 524 22.79 -4.50 4.42
N LEU A 525 21.96 -4.98 3.50
CA LEU A 525 22.40 -5.87 2.43
C LEU A 525 23.38 -5.17 1.48
N LEU A 526 23.14 -3.90 1.15
CA LEU A 526 24.01 -3.10 0.27
C LEU A 526 25.36 -2.72 0.91
N ARG A 527 25.47 -2.75 2.25
CA ARG A 527 26.72 -2.48 2.97
C ARG A 527 27.81 -3.48 2.61
N PHE A 528 27.52 -4.79 2.58
CA PHE A 528 28.54 -5.82 2.35
C PHE A 528 29.20 -5.73 0.96
N PRO A 529 28.45 -5.54 -0.16
CA PRO A 529 29.05 -5.27 -1.46
C PRO A 529 29.93 -4.01 -1.48
N LEU A 530 29.54 -2.94 -0.78
CA LEU A 530 30.35 -1.72 -0.69
C LEU A 530 31.65 -1.94 0.09
N MET A 531 31.60 -2.72 1.18
CA MET A 531 32.80 -3.09 1.93
C MET A 531 33.77 -3.90 1.07
N LEU A 532 33.24 -4.83 0.26
CA LEU A 532 34.05 -5.62 -0.67
C LEU A 532 34.67 -4.73 -1.76
N LEU A 533 33.91 -3.82 -2.36
CA LEU A 533 34.43 -2.86 -3.35
C LEU A 533 35.49 -1.94 -2.74
N ALA A 534 35.31 -1.52 -1.49
CA ALA A 534 36.31 -0.74 -0.75
C ALA A 534 37.60 -1.53 -0.47
N ALA A 535 37.48 -2.83 -0.20
CA ALA A 535 38.63 -3.70 0.03
C ALA A 535 39.46 -3.95 -1.23
N VAL A 536 38.83 -3.95 -2.42
CA VAL A 536 39.51 -4.21 -3.70
C VAL A 536 40.01 -2.91 -4.35
N PHE A 537 39.19 -1.85 -4.36
CA PHE A 537 39.44 -0.63 -5.13
C PHE A 537 39.55 0.64 -4.26
N GLY A 538 39.52 0.52 -2.93
CA GLY A 538 39.56 1.68 -2.04
C GLY A 538 38.39 2.65 -2.27
N ILE A 539 38.68 3.95 -2.21
CA ILE A 539 37.66 5.02 -2.36
C ILE A 539 36.98 4.95 -3.74
N PHE A 540 37.71 4.60 -4.81
CA PHE A 540 37.14 4.46 -6.14
C PHE A 540 36.05 3.38 -6.19
N GLY A 541 36.25 2.27 -5.48
CA GLY A 541 35.24 1.23 -5.34
C GLY A 541 33.98 1.71 -4.65
N ILE A 542 34.13 2.52 -3.58
CA ILE A 542 33.00 3.11 -2.87
C ILE A 542 32.22 4.06 -3.77
N VAL A 543 32.91 4.97 -4.48
CA VAL A 543 32.27 5.92 -5.40
C VAL A 543 31.54 5.17 -6.52
N PHE A 544 32.18 4.15 -7.11
CA PHE A 544 31.55 3.31 -8.13
C PHE A 544 30.34 2.56 -7.61
N GLY A 545 30.42 1.95 -6.43
CA GLY A 545 29.31 1.23 -5.81
C GLY A 545 28.16 2.17 -5.44
N ALA A 546 28.45 3.31 -4.85
CA ALA A 546 27.45 4.33 -4.52
C ALA A 546 26.77 4.90 -5.78
N ALA A 547 27.54 5.16 -6.84
CA ALA A 547 27.00 5.58 -8.14
C ALA A 547 26.11 4.49 -8.76
N SER A 548 26.52 3.22 -8.67
CA SER A 548 25.72 2.08 -9.16
C SER A 548 24.40 1.95 -8.42
N ILE A 549 24.40 2.10 -7.09
CA ILE A 549 23.19 2.11 -6.25
C ILE A 549 22.29 3.28 -6.67
N LEU A 550 22.83 4.48 -6.83
CA LEU A 550 22.07 5.65 -7.23
C LEU A 550 21.45 5.48 -8.63
N ILE A 551 22.20 4.96 -9.59
CA ILE A 551 21.71 4.67 -10.95
C ILE A 551 20.56 3.66 -10.88
N HIS A 552 20.68 2.60 -10.07
CA HIS A 552 19.60 1.62 -9.87
C HIS A 552 18.34 2.28 -9.30
N MET A 553 18.47 3.11 -8.26
CA MET A 553 17.35 3.83 -7.66
C MET A 553 16.65 4.80 -8.63
N VAL A 554 17.39 5.43 -9.55
CA VAL A 554 16.81 6.31 -10.59
C VAL A 554 15.98 5.53 -11.61
N HIS A 555 16.37 4.28 -11.94
CA HIS A 555 15.63 3.43 -12.87
C HIS A 555 14.44 2.73 -12.23
N LEU A 556 14.46 2.55 -10.91
CA LEU A 556 13.40 1.90 -10.17
C LEU A 556 12.09 2.67 -10.29
N ARG A 557 10.99 1.94 -10.52
CA ARG A 557 9.64 2.48 -10.56
C ARG A 557 8.74 1.65 -9.65
N SER A 558 7.80 2.32 -9.01
CA SER A 558 6.73 1.73 -8.23
C SER A 558 5.42 2.10 -8.91
N PHE A 559 4.76 1.15 -9.58
CA PHE A 559 3.45 1.34 -10.21
C PHE A 559 3.40 2.58 -11.14
N GLY A 560 4.45 2.73 -11.96
CA GLY A 560 4.57 3.82 -12.93
C GLY A 560 5.15 5.13 -12.38
N VAL A 561 5.32 5.26 -11.06
CA VAL A 561 5.97 6.42 -10.42
C VAL A 561 7.46 6.16 -10.23
N SER A 562 8.31 7.15 -10.51
CA SER A 562 9.75 7.07 -10.26
C SER A 562 10.06 7.02 -8.76
N TYR A 563 10.92 6.10 -8.34
CA TYR A 563 11.25 5.88 -6.92
C TYR A 563 11.92 7.10 -6.24
N LEU A 564 12.57 7.96 -7.03
CA LEU A 564 13.21 9.21 -6.57
C LEU A 564 12.44 10.48 -6.97
N SER A 565 11.17 10.37 -7.36
CA SER A 565 10.34 11.51 -7.76
C SER A 565 10.28 12.62 -6.70
N SER A 566 10.24 12.25 -5.43
CA SER A 566 10.22 13.16 -4.27
C SER A 566 11.51 13.98 -4.10
N ILE A 567 12.66 13.47 -4.57
CA ILE A 567 13.97 14.15 -4.50
C ILE A 567 14.27 14.92 -5.79
N THR A 568 13.65 14.54 -6.92
CA THR A 568 13.82 15.16 -8.23
C THR A 568 12.53 15.82 -8.72
N PRO A 569 11.99 16.81 -7.98
CA PRO A 569 10.74 17.45 -8.38
C PRO A 569 10.89 18.19 -9.70
N GLN A 570 9.86 18.10 -10.54
CA GLN A 570 9.81 18.81 -11.82
C GLN A 570 9.55 20.31 -11.66
N THR A 571 9.10 20.76 -10.48
CA THR A 571 8.94 22.18 -10.15
C THR A 571 9.46 22.49 -8.75
N LEU A 572 10.05 23.68 -8.54
CA LEU A 572 10.56 24.11 -7.23
C LEU A 572 9.45 24.23 -6.15
N ALA A 573 8.18 24.30 -6.57
CA ALA A 573 7.03 24.28 -5.67
C ALA A 573 6.67 22.87 -5.15
N ASP A 574 7.31 21.82 -5.69
CA ASP A 574 7.14 20.42 -5.29
C ASP A 574 8.25 19.96 -4.31
N LEU A 575 9.23 20.82 -3.99
CA LEU A 575 10.35 20.51 -3.07
C LEU A 575 9.97 20.48 -1.58
N ASP A 576 8.70 20.69 -1.26
CA ASP A 576 8.35 21.33 0.00
C ASP A 576 7.93 20.42 1.17
N ASP A 577 7.94 19.10 1.00
CA ASP A 577 7.69 18.17 2.11
C ASP A 577 8.79 17.13 2.35
N SER A 578 9.72 16.94 1.41
CA SER A 578 10.77 15.90 1.54
C SER A 578 11.96 16.31 2.41
N PHE A 579 12.44 17.56 2.28
CA PHE A 579 13.67 18.01 2.95
C PHE A 579 13.43 19.09 4.03
N LEU A 580 12.44 19.96 3.84
CA LEU A 580 12.12 21.07 4.75
C LEU A 580 10.62 21.08 4.98
N PHE A 581 10.14 20.71 6.17
CA PHE A 581 8.70 20.73 6.42
C PHE A 581 8.22 22.17 6.48
N LYS A 582 7.33 22.55 5.56
CA LYS A 582 6.64 23.84 5.64
C LYS A 582 5.72 23.85 6.86
N LYS A 583 5.64 25.01 7.54
CA LYS A 583 4.66 25.25 8.60
C LYS A 583 3.27 24.83 8.08
N ILE A 584 2.54 24.03 8.85
CA ILE A 584 1.17 23.62 8.53
C ILE A 584 0.37 24.87 8.16
N ASN A 585 0.05 24.98 6.87
CA ASN A 585 -0.73 26.08 6.32
C ASN A 585 -2.17 25.58 6.21
N PRO A 586 -3.20 26.37 6.56
CA PRO A 586 -4.60 25.99 6.36
C PRO A 586 -4.97 25.59 4.91
N LEU A 587 -4.10 25.85 3.93
CA LEU A 587 -4.23 25.42 2.53
C LEU A 587 -3.43 24.15 2.19
N LEU A 588 -2.99 23.36 3.18
CA LEU A 588 -2.22 22.13 2.97
C LEU A 588 -3.01 21.18 2.05
N SER A 589 -2.41 20.88 0.89
CA SER A 589 -2.88 19.83 0.01
C SER A 589 -2.14 18.56 0.40
N TYR A 590 -2.86 17.54 0.89
CA TYR A 590 -2.27 16.24 1.19
C TYR A 590 -1.78 15.52 -0.08
N ARG A 591 -2.31 15.85 -1.26
CA ARG A 591 -1.95 15.18 -2.52
C ARG A 591 -0.51 15.48 -2.93
N LEU A 592 0.27 14.42 -3.15
CA LEU A 592 1.63 14.51 -3.68
C LEU A 592 1.59 14.94 -5.16
N SER A 593 2.41 15.93 -5.50
CA SER A 593 2.42 16.57 -6.82
C SER A 593 2.83 15.64 -7.96
N PHE A 594 3.63 14.61 -7.67
CA PHE A 594 4.07 13.63 -8.66
C PHE A 594 2.95 12.66 -9.11
N LEU A 595 1.81 12.60 -8.41
CA LEU A 595 0.65 11.79 -8.78
C LEU A 595 -0.28 12.51 -9.80
N GLY A 596 0.20 13.59 -10.43
CA GLY A 596 -0.52 14.40 -11.40
C GLY A 596 -1.58 15.32 -10.76
N ARG A 597 -1.94 16.42 -11.42
CA ARG A 597 -3.05 17.30 -10.98
C ARG A 597 -4.35 16.88 -11.64
N LEU A 598 -5.28 16.31 -10.89
CA LEU A 598 -6.70 16.41 -11.25
C LEU A 598 -7.23 17.75 -10.75
N LYS A 599 -8.02 18.44 -11.58
CA LYS A 599 -8.59 19.74 -11.26
C LYS A 599 -9.57 19.55 -10.09
N ARG A 600 -9.18 19.97 -8.89
CA ARG A 600 -10.00 19.88 -7.67
C ARG A 600 -11.34 20.59 -7.93
N GLN A 601 -12.43 19.83 -8.11
CA GLN A 601 -13.77 20.38 -7.99
C GLN A 601 -14.05 20.46 -6.49
N MET A 602 -13.75 21.62 -5.88
CA MET A 602 -14.27 21.89 -4.54
C MET A 602 -15.80 22.01 -4.64
N PRO A 603 -16.57 21.40 -3.72
CA PRO A 603 -17.97 21.76 -3.54
C PRO A 603 -18.03 23.25 -3.16
N GLY A 604 -18.97 23.99 -3.77
CA GLY A 604 -19.02 25.45 -3.76
C GLY A 604 -18.93 26.09 -2.36
N GLY A 605 -17.74 26.51 -1.98
CA GLY A 605 -17.50 27.33 -0.79
C GLY A 605 -17.70 28.82 -1.11
N ARG A 606 -18.68 29.45 -0.46
CA ARG A 606 -18.95 30.90 -0.52
C ARG A 606 -17.67 31.73 -0.41
N SER A 607 -17.39 32.51 -1.45
CA SER A 607 -16.35 33.54 -1.46
C SER A 607 -16.63 34.57 -0.36
N ARG A 608 -15.90 34.49 0.76
CA ARG A 608 -15.77 35.61 1.70
C ARG A 608 -14.77 36.60 1.11
N LYS A 609 -15.29 37.62 0.42
CA LYS A 609 -14.54 38.85 0.13
C LYS A 609 -14.16 39.50 1.46
N HIS A 610 -12.87 39.49 1.80
CA HIS A 610 -12.31 40.45 2.75
C HIS A 610 -11.73 41.61 1.95
N GLY A 611 -12.47 42.72 1.93
CA GLY A 611 -11.91 44.01 1.59
C GLY A 611 -11.03 44.49 2.74
N ARG A 612 -9.75 44.72 2.46
CA ARG A 612 -8.90 45.60 3.27
C ARG A 612 -8.37 46.68 2.35
N SER A 613 -8.94 47.86 2.52
CA SER A 613 -8.35 49.15 2.18
C SER A 613 -7.10 49.36 3.02
N ALA A 614 -5.96 49.59 2.37
CA ALA A 614 -4.76 50.16 2.98
C ALA A 614 -4.89 51.69 3.06
N PRO A 615 -4.19 52.33 3.99
CA PRO A 615 -3.13 53.26 3.56
C PRO A 615 -1.74 52.61 3.63
#